data_AF-A0A2V5ZM02-F1
#
_entry.id   AF-A0A2V5ZM02-F1
#
_cell.length_a   1.000
_cell.length_b   1.000
_cell.length_c   1.000
_cell.angle_alpha   90.00
_cell.angle_beta   90.00
_cell.angle_gamma   90.00
#
_symmetry.space_group_name_H-M   'P 1'
#
loop_
_entity.id
_entity.type
_entity.pdbx_description
1 polymer ?
#
loop_
_entity_poly.entity_id
_entity_poly.type
_entity_poly.pdbx_seq_one_letter_code
_entity_poly.pdbx_strand_id
1 'polypeptide(L)'
;MAIALLVGVFFITYGSKLYENWRERRLLEHATTLSQEGKLSKAGQIAQELASRHPDSLAALSILADTAERQNLEEAVAWRERIARLLPRDAESQLNFASAALRFG
;
A
#
# COMPACT_ATOMS: atom_id res chain seq x y z
N MET A 1 -28.89 -29.72 11.21
CA MET A 1 -29.02 -28.28 10.90
C MET A 1 -27.86 -27.45 11.43
N ALA A 2 -27.46 -27.56 12.70
CA ALA A 2 -26.34 -26.78 13.27
C ALA A 2 -24.98 -26.97 12.53
N ILE A 3 -24.66 -28.20 12.11
CA ILE A 3 -23.38 -28.49 11.42
C ILE A 3 -23.32 -27.85 10.03
N ALA A 4 -24.43 -27.83 9.28
CA ALA A 4 -24.50 -27.20 7.96
C ALA A 4 -24.35 -25.66 8.05
N LEU A 5 -24.90 -25.05 9.10
CA LEU A 5 -24.72 -23.62 9.38
C LEU A 5 -23.26 -23.30 9.75
N LEU A 6 -22.61 -24.14 10.55
CA LEU A 6 -21.20 -23.97 10.91
C LEU A 6 -20.28 -24.11 9.69
N VAL A 7 -20.53 -25.07 8.80
CA VAL A 7 -19.77 -25.24 7.55
C VAL A 7 -20.00 -24.06 6.59
N GLY A 8 -21.24 -23.58 6.47
CA GLY A 8 -21.55 -22.40 5.64
C GLY A 8 -20.85 -21.13 6.13
N VAL A 9 -20.88 -20.85 7.44
CA VAL A 9 -20.19 -19.70 8.04
C VAL A 9 -18.67 -19.85 7.92
N PHE A 10 -18.12 -21.07 8.08
CA PHE A 10 -16.69 -21.35 7.90
C PHE A 10 -16.24 -21.08 6.45
N PHE A 11 -16.97 -21.56 5.45
CA PHE A 11 -16.65 -21.29 4.04
C PHE A 11 -16.76 -19.81 3.68
N ILE A 12 -17.76 -19.11 4.19
CA ILE A 12 -17.94 -17.67 3.93
C ILE A 12 -16.81 -16.85 4.55
N THR A 13 -16.40 -17.15 5.79
CA THR A 13 -15.39 -16.35 6.51
C THR A 13 -13.94 -16.71 6.15
N TYR A 14 -13.62 -17.98 5.93
CA TYR A 14 -12.27 -18.39 5.52
C TYR A 14 -12.04 -18.22 4.01
N GLY A 15 -13.06 -18.52 3.19
CA GLY A 15 -12.98 -18.31 1.74
C GLY A 15 -12.84 -16.84 1.36
N SER A 16 -13.54 -15.94 2.06
CA SER A 16 -13.42 -14.49 1.84
C SER A 16 -12.04 -13.95 2.21
N LYS A 17 -11.46 -14.35 3.35
CA LYS A 17 -10.10 -13.91 3.73
C LYS A 17 -9.03 -14.38 2.76
N LEU A 18 -9.12 -15.63 2.28
CA LEU A 18 -8.18 -16.15 1.29
C LEU A 18 -8.29 -15.39 -0.04
N TYR A 19 -9.52 -15.12 -0.47
CA TYR A 19 -9.78 -14.36 -1.69
C TYR A 19 -9.26 -12.92 -1.57
N GLU A 20 -9.53 -12.22 -0.46
CA GLU A 20 -9.03 -10.85 -0.23
C GLU A 20 -7.50 -10.80 -0.20
N ASN A 21 -6.85 -11.73 0.51
CA ASN A 21 -5.38 -11.80 0.54
C ASN A 21 -4.78 -12.06 -0.85
N TRP A 22 -5.41 -12.93 -1.64
CA TRP A 22 -4.97 -13.18 -3.03
C TRP A 22 -5.17 -11.94 -3.90
N ARG A 23 -6.33 -11.27 -3.77
CA ARG A 23 -6.67 -10.05 -4.50
C ARG A 23 -5.68 -8.93 -4.17
N GLU A 24 -5.35 -8.74 -2.90
CA GLU A 24 -4.39 -7.74 -2.44
C GLU A 24 -2.99 -7.97 -3.00
N ARG A 25 -2.49 -9.21 -2.95
CA ARG A 25 -1.19 -9.55 -3.54
C ARG A 25 -1.16 -9.25 -5.04
N ARG A 26 -2.22 -9.62 -5.76
CA ARG A 26 -2.36 -9.35 -7.19
C ARG A 26 -2.40 -7.86 -7.51
N LEU A 27 -3.09 -7.06 -6.68
CA LEU A 27 -3.13 -5.62 -6.84
C LEU A 27 -1.78 -4.97 -6.52
N LEU A 28 -1.05 -5.44 -5.51
CA LEU A 28 0.30 -4.98 -5.18
C LEU A 28 1.28 -5.29 -6.31
N GLU A 29 1.27 -6.51 -6.84
CA GLU A 29 2.06 -6.90 -8.02
C GLU A 29 1.74 -5.99 -9.21
N HIS A 30 0.45 -5.78 -9.49
CA HIS A 30 0.03 -4.92 -10.60
C HIS A 30 0.46 -3.46 -10.41
N ALA A 31 0.29 -2.89 -9.21
CA ALA A 31 0.74 -1.53 -8.90
C ALA A 31 2.26 -1.38 -9.05
N THR A 32 3.02 -2.40 -8.64
CA THR A 32 4.48 -2.44 -8.78
C THR A 32 4.89 -2.47 -10.24
N THR A 33 4.28 -3.34 -11.05
CA THR A 33 4.54 -3.42 -12.51
C THR A 33 4.21 -2.09 -13.20
N LEU A 34 3.05 -1.49 -12.88
CA LEU A 34 2.68 -0.18 -13.45
C LEU A 34 3.67 0.92 -13.07
N SER A 35 4.17 0.91 -11.83
CA SER A 35 5.19 1.86 -11.38
C SER A 35 6.49 1.68 -12.18
N GLN A 36 6.95 0.44 -12.35
CA GLN A 36 8.14 0.11 -13.14
C GLN A 36 7.98 0.51 -14.61
N GLU A 37 6.80 0.33 -15.18
CA GLU A 37 6.46 0.77 -16.56
C GLU A 37 6.28 2.30 -16.69
N GLY A 38 6.41 3.07 -15.61
CA GLY A 38 6.23 4.52 -15.63
C GLY A 38 4.77 4.98 -15.69
N LYS A 39 3.81 4.07 -15.53
CA LYS A 39 2.37 4.39 -15.47
C LYS A 39 1.98 4.84 -14.05
N LEU A 40 2.62 5.91 -13.58
CA LEU A 40 2.64 6.34 -12.19
C LEU A 40 1.25 6.65 -11.62
N SER A 41 0.41 7.36 -12.37
CA SER A 41 -0.94 7.71 -11.90
C SER A 41 -1.82 6.47 -11.67
N LYS A 42 -1.67 5.43 -12.50
CA LYS A 42 -2.40 4.16 -12.32
C LYS A 42 -1.85 3.36 -11.14
N ALA A 43 -0.53 3.30 -11.00
CA ALA A 43 0.11 2.67 -9.86
C ALA A 43 -0.33 3.31 -8.53
N GLY A 44 -0.33 4.65 -8.48
CA GLY A 44 -0.80 5.42 -7.32
C GLY A 44 -2.27 5.15 -6.99
N GLN A 45 -3.16 5.08 -7.98
CA GLN A 45 -4.58 4.75 -7.74
C GLN A 45 -4.78 3.36 -7.13
N ILE A 46 -4.08 2.34 -7.63
CA ILE A 46 -4.17 0.98 -7.08
C ILE A 46 -3.59 0.94 -5.66
N ALA A 47 -2.44 1.60 -5.44
CA ALA A 47 -1.83 1.68 -4.12
C ALA A 47 -2.72 2.43 -3.12
N GLN A 48 -3.45 3.45 -3.56
CA GLN A 48 -4.45 4.16 -2.74
C GLN A 48 -5.61 3.24 -2.35
N GLU A 49 -6.11 2.41 -3.29
CA GLU A 49 -7.15 1.42 -2.96
C GLU A 49 -6.64 0.44 -1.88
N LEU A 50 -5.40 -0.04 -2.01
CA LEU A 50 -4.78 -0.94 -1.04
C LEU A 50 -4.60 -0.28 0.32
N ALA A 51 -4.10 0.96 0.36
CA ALA A 51 -3.94 1.74 1.58
C ALA A 51 -5.29 2.10 2.23
N SER A 52 -6.37 2.25 1.46
CA SER A 52 -7.71 2.50 2.04
C SER A 52 -8.22 1.32 2.86
N ARG A 53 -7.81 0.09 2.51
CA ARG A 53 -8.17 -1.14 3.23
C ARG A 53 -7.18 -1.46 4.34
N HIS A 54 -5.90 -1.19 4.09
CA HIS A 54 -4.79 -1.42 5.02
C HIS A 54 -3.94 -0.15 5.16
N PRO A 55 -4.36 0.80 6.00
CA PRO A 55 -3.74 2.13 6.09
C PRO A 55 -2.26 2.13 6.46
N ASP A 56 -1.78 1.06 7.10
CA ASP A 56 -0.40 0.90 7.54
C ASP A 56 0.38 -0.16 6.72
N SER A 57 -0.15 -0.54 5.55
CA SER A 57 0.57 -1.41 4.61
C SER A 57 1.79 -0.69 4.06
N LEU A 58 2.97 -1.03 4.56
CA LEU A 58 4.25 -0.48 4.10
C LEU A 58 4.41 -0.61 2.58
N ALA A 59 4.00 -1.73 1.99
CA ALA A 59 4.09 -1.94 0.55
C ALA A 59 3.23 -0.95 -0.25
N ALA A 60 1.99 -0.70 0.19
CA ALA A 60 1.11 0.26 -0.48
C ALA A 60 1.61 1.70 -0.29
N LEU A 61 2.02 2.05 0.94
CA LEU A 61 2.58 3.37 1.24
C LEU A 61 3.86 3.66 0.46
N SER A 62 4.75 2.67 0.30
CA SER A 62 5.97 2.84 -0.50
C SER A 62 5.65 3.12 -1.97
N ILE A 63 4.67 2.44 -2.56
CA ILE A 63 4.26 2.72 -3.95
C ILE A 63 3.66 4.13 -4.06
N LEU A 64 2.84 4.55 -3.09
CA LEU A 64 2.29 5.91 -3.06
C LEU A 64 3.41 6.97 -2.97
N ALA A 65 4.38 6.78 -2.08
CA ALA A 65 5.51 7.67 -1.93
C ALA A 65 6.34 7.73 -3.23
N ASP A 66 6.78 6.59 -3.75
CA ASP A 66 7.64 6.52 -4.94
C ASP A 66 6.94 7.09 -6.19
N THR A 67 5.65 6.82 -6.37
CA THR A 67 4.89 7.35 -7.50
C THR A 67 4.63 8.85 -7.37
N ALA A 68 4.40 9.37 -6.16
CA ALA A 68 4.27 10.80 -5.91
C ALA A 68 5.59 11.54 -6.17
N GLU A 69 6.72 11.04 -5.66
CA GLU A 69 8.04 11.64 -5.86
C GLU A 69 8.40 11.72 -7.35
N ARG A 70 8.18 10.62 -8.10
CA ARG A 70 8.46 10.56 -9.54
C ARG A 70 7.52 11.42 -10.38
N GLN A 71 6.33 11.73 -9.87
CA GLN A 71 5.40 12.68 -10.46
C GLN A 71 5.62 14.12 -9.98
N ASN A 72 6.60 14.34 -9.10
CA ASN A 72 6.90 15.64 -8.48
C ASN A 72 5.70 16.23 -7.70
N LEU A 73 5.03 15.38 -6.93
CA LEU A 73 3.86 15.71 -6.12
C LEU A 73 4.23 15.88 -4.63
N GLU A 74 3.73 16.94 -3.99
CA GLU A 74 4.02 17.27 -2.58
C GLU A 74 3.50 16.21 -1.60
N GLU A 75 2.46 15.45 -1.99
CA GLU A 75 1.89 14.35 -1.22
C GLU A 75 2.93 13.27 -0.87
N ALA A 76 4.05 13.21 -1.60
CA ALA A 76 5.20 12.39 -1.26
C ALA A 76 5.66 12.57 0.21
N VAL A 77 5.63 13.81 0.72
CA VAL A 77 6.05 14.12 2.09
C VAL A 77 5.18 13.38 3.10
N ALA A 78 3.85 13.44 2.93
CA ALA A 78 2.91 12.80 3.84
C ALA A 78 3.06 11.27 3.85
N TRP A 79 3.30 10.67 2.68
CA TRP A 79 3.52 9.22 2.58
C TRP A 79 4.85 8.78 3.20
N ARG A 80 5.94 9.51 2.92
CA ARG A 80 7.25 9.22 3.52
C ARG A 80 7.23 9.41 5.04
N GLU A 81 6.58 10.45 5.53
CA GLU A 81 6.41 10.68 6.97
C GLU A 81 5.69 9.50 7.63
N ARG A 82 4.63 8.99 7.00
CA ARG A 82 3.89 7.83 7.52
C ARG A 82 4.76 6.57 7.57
N ILE A 83 5.55 6.31 6.53
CA ILE A 83 6.51 5.18 6.52
C ILE A 83 7.54 5.36 7.64
N ALA A 84 8.12 6.55 7.79
CA ALA A 84 9.10 6.85 8.83
C ALA A 84 8.54 6.68 10.25
N ARG A 85 7.26 6.98 10.48
CA ARG A 85 6.58 6.71 11.77
C ARG A 85 6.36 5.22 12.03
N LEU A 86 6.07 4.42 10.99
CA LEU A 86 5.93 2.97 11.11
C LEU A 86 7.28 2.27 11.31
N LEU A 87 8.36 2.86 10.80
CA LEU A 87 9.73 2.34 10.87
C LEU A 87 10.69 3.34 11.56
N PRO A 88 10.49 3.65 12.85
CA PRO A 88 11.23 4.73 13.53
C PRO A 88 12.73 4.45 13.72
N ARG A 89 13.15 3.19 13.56
CA ARG A 89 14.56 2.77 13.67
C ARG A 89 15.22 2.48 12.32
N ASP A 90 14.47 2.60 11.23
CA ASP A 90 14.99 2.39 9.88
C ASP A 90 15.57 3.71 9.35
N ALA A 91 16.91 3.77 9.27
CA ALA A 91 17.60 4.99 8.86
C ALA A 91 17.22 5.43 7.44
N GLU A 92 17.00 4.48 6.53
CA GLU A 92 16.59 4.76 5.15
C GLU A 92 15.21 5.45 5.12
N SER A 93 14.24 4.96 5.87
CA SER A 93 12.92 5.59 5.99
C SER A 93 12.99 7.02 6.56
N GLN A 94 13.84 7.26 7.57
CA GLN A 94 14.03 8.61 8.12
C GLN A 94 14.67 9.55 7.09
N LEU A 95 15.67 9.07 6.34
CA LEU A 95 16.33 9.84 5.29
C LEU A 95 15.39 10.13 4.12
N ASN A 96 14.58 9.16 3.70
CA ASN A 96 13.61 9.34 2.63
C ASN A 96 12.55 10.39 2.99
N PHE A 97 12.09 10.41 4.27
CA PHE A 97 11.22 11.48 4.75
C PHE A 97 11.89 12.85 4.75
N ALA A 98 13.10 12.96 5.31
CA ALA A 98 13.84 14.22 5.31
C ALA A 98 14.10 14.73 3.89
N SER A 99 14.47 13.84 2.96
CA SER A 99 14.67 14.15 1.54
C SER A 99 13.40 14.68 0.88
N ALA A 100 12.27 14.02 1.07
CA ALA A 100 10.99 14.48 0.54
C ALA A 100 10.59 15.84 1.13
N ALA A 101 10.73 16.03 2.44
CA ALA A 101 10.42 17.30 3.11
C ALA A 101 11.30 18.46 2.60
N LEU A 102 12.59 18.21 2.33
CA LEU A 102 13.48 19.22 1.74
C LEU A 102 13.17 19.54 0.27
N ARG A 103 12.68 18.54 -0.49
CA ARG A 103 12.36 18.70 -1.92
C ARG A 103 11.04 19.44 -2.15
N PHE A 104 10.05 19.22 -1.29
CA PHE A 104 8.66 19.64 -1.50
C PHE A 104 8.10 20.58 -0.43
N GLY A 105 8.86 20.88 0.63
CA GLY A 105 8.48 21.81 1.70
C GLY A 105 9.08 23.20 1.59
#